data_AF-A0A151UDX6-F1
#
_entry.id   AF-A0A151UDX6-F1
#
_cell.length_a   1.000
_cell.length_b   1.000
_cell.length_c   1.000
_cell.angle_alpha   90.00
_cell.angle_beta   90.00
_cell.angle_gamma   90.00
#
_symmetry.space_group_name_H-M   'P 1'
#
loop_
_entity.id
_entity.type
_entity.pdbx_description
1 polymer ?
#
loop_
_entity_poly.entity_id
_entity_poly.type
_entity_poly.pdbx_seq_one_letter_code
_entity_poly.pdbx_strand_id
1 'polypeptide(L)'
;MAEERPRITLGDHAAAIGTTHFSSIATPAITATNFEMKPALLNLIQNNQFAGLDHEDPYLHLHTFIELCGTVKIHQVPEEVIRMKLFPFSLLGKAKMWLNA
;
A
#
# COMPACT_ATOMS: atom_id res chain seq x y z
N MET A 1 14.39 -25.85 23.30
CA MET A 1 15.46 -25.12 22.59
C MET A 1 14.79 -23.93 21.94
N ALA A 2 15.17 -22.70 22.33
CA ALA A 2 14.52 -21.48 21.84
C ALA A 2 15.12 -21.10 20.49
N GLU A 3 14.27 -20.92 19.49
CA GLU A 3 14.66 -20.50 18.14
C GLU A 3 15.04 -19.02 18.18
N GLU A 4 16.34 -18.73 18.12
CA GLU A 4 16.86 -17.37 18.13
C GLU A 4 16.55 -16.71 16.79
N ARG A 5 15.64 -15.72 16.79
CA ARG A 5 15.29 -14.97 15.59
C ARG A 5 16.54 -14.26 15.07
N PRO A 6 16.86 -14.37 13.77
CA PRO A 6 18.06 -13.75 13.21
C PRO A 6 18.04 -12.24 13.49
N ARG A 7 19.17 -11.71 13.96
CA ARG A 7 19.37 -10.27 14.11
C ARG A 7 19.35 -9.64 12.72
N ILE A 8 18.35 -8.81 12.46
CA ILE A 8 18.20 -8.04 11.23
C ILE A 8 18.55 -6.59 11.56
N THR A 9 19.42 -5.97 10.77
CA THR A 9 19.76 -4.54 10.93
C THR A 9 18.75 -3.66 10.20
N LEU A 10 18.65 -2.40 10.59
CA LEU A 10 17.79 -1.43 9.89
C LEU A 10 18.18 -1.28 8.40
N GLY A 11 19.47 -1.46 8.08
CA GLY A 11 19.97 -1.45 6.69
C GLY A 11 19.52 -2.67 5.88
N ASP A 12 19.36 -3.83 6.51
CA ASP A 12 18.89 -5.05 5.83
C ASP A 12 17.42 -4.94 5.38
N HIS A 13 16.62 -4.12 6.07
CA HIS A 13 15.25 -3.80 5.64
C HIS A 13 15.20 -2.84 4.44
N ALA A 14 16.23 -2.02 4.24
CA ALA A 14 16.31 -1.07 3.13
C ALA A 14 16.75 -1.75 1.82
N ALA A 15 17.38 -2.93 1.91
CA ALA A 15 17.76 -3.76 0.77
C ALA A 15 16.55 -4.54 0.22
N ALA A 16 15.50 -3.83 -0.20
CA ALA A 16 14.43 -4.46 -0.95
C ALA A 16 14.99 -4.96 -2.29
N ILE A 17 15.20 -6.27 -2.39
CA ILE A 17 15.52 -6.98 -3.63
C ILE A 17 14.25 -7.01 -4.48
N GLY A 18 14.05 -5.99 -5.30
CA GLY A 18 12.90 -5.89 -6.20
C GLY A 18 13.03 -4.69 -7.12
N THR A 19 12.79 -4.92 -8.41
CA THR A 19 12.94 -4.02 -9.55
C THR A 19 12.58 -2.55 -9.26
N THR A 20 13.60 -1.67 -9.27
CA THR A 20 13.63 -0.33 -9.88
C THR A 20 12.36 0.55 -9.82
N HIS A 21 11.63 0.52 -8.72
CA HIS A 21 10.69 1.59 -8.37
C HIS A 21 10.89 1.91 -6.90
N PHE A 22 11.45 3.09 -6.61
CA PHE A 22 11.60 3.63 -5.27
C PHE A 22 10.22 3.95 -4.69
N SER A 23 9.45 2.91 -4.35
CA SER A 23 8.26 3.09 -3.54
C SER A 23 8.68 3.01 -2.08
N SER A 24 8.34 4.04 -1.31
CA SER A 24 8.57 4.05 0.15
C SER A 24 7.76 2.98 0.90
N ILE A 25 6.89 2.24 0.20
CA ILE A 25 6.07 1.15 0.76
C ILE A 25 6.78 -0.17 0.53
N ALA A 26 7.30 -0.76 1.61
CA ALA A 26 7.75 -2.15 1.58
C ALA A 26 6.55 -3.08 1.37
N THR A 27 6.45 -3.70 0.20
CA THR A 27 5.38 -4.67 -0.07
C THR A 27 5.78 -6.05 0.43
N PRO A 28 4.99 -6.69 1.32
CA PRO A 28 5.29 -8.04 1.79
C PRO A 28 5.25 -9.03 0.63
N ALA A 29 6.14 -10.01 0.65
CA ALA A 29 6.05 -11.15 -0.27
C ALA A 29 4.74 -11.90 0.01
N ILE A 30 3.91 -12.07 -1.02
CA ILE A 30 2.68 -12.86 -0.95
C ILE A 30 2.86 -14.15 -1.74
N THR A 31 2.27 -15.24 -1.24
CA THR A 31 2.26 -16.56 -1.90
C THR A 31 1.20 -16.66 -3.00
N ALA A 32 0.30 -15.68 -3.12
CA ALA A 32 -0.76 -15.67 -4.11
C ALA A 32 -0.20 -15.41 -5.51
N THR A 33 -0.28 -16.42 -6.38
CA THR A 33 0.21 -16.37 -7.76
C THR A 33 -0.71 -15.60 -8.72
N ASN A 34 -1.98 -15.41 -8.34
CA ASN A 34 -3.03 -14.83 -9.20
C ASN A 34 -3.74 -13.63 -8.55
N PHE A 35 -2.99 -12.73 -7.90
CA PHE A 35 -3.57 -11.50 -7.36
C PHE A 35 -3.87 -10.51 -8.50
N GLU A 36 -5.16 -10.34 -8.83
CA GLU A 36 -5.62 -9.33 -9.77
C GLU A 36 -6.46 -8.26 -9.05
N MET A 37 -6.14 -6.98 -9.28
CA MET A 37 -6.93 -5.87 -8.77
C MET A 37 -8.18 -5.67 -9.64
N LYS A 38 -9.36 -5.73 -9.02
CA LYS A 38 -10.63 -5.49 -9.71
C LYS A 38 -10.69 -4.05 -10.24
N PRO A 39 -10.94 -3.82 -11.55
CA PRO A 39 -11.02 -2.46 -12.11
C PRO A 39 -12.03 -1.56 -11.41
N ALA A 40 -13.17 -2.12 -10.97
CA ALA A 40 -14.19 -1.37 -10.23
C ALA A 40 -13.65 -0.81 -8.90
N LEU A 41 -12.81 -1.58 -8.18
CA LEU A 41 -12.19 -1.11 -6.95
C LEU A 41 -11.17 -0.01 -7.24
N LEU A 42 -10.35 -0.17 -8.28
CA LEU A 42 -9.40 0.86 -8.70
C LEU A 42 -10.10 2.17 -9.03
N ASN A 43 -11.21 2.12 -9.78
CA ASN A 43 -12.01 3.30 -10.08
C ASN A 43 -12.55 3.97 -8.81
N LEU A 44 -13.06 3.21 -7.84
CA LEU A 44 -13.54 3.76 -6.56
C LEU A 44 -12.43 4.47 -5.78
N ILE A 45 -11.24 3.87 -5.72
CA ILE A 45 -10.07 4.46 -5.06
C ILE A 45 -9.61 5.73 -5.79
N GLN A 46 -9.58 5.71 -7.12
CA GLN A 46 -9.20 6.86 -7.94
C GLN A 46 -10.20 8.02 -7.87
N ASN A 47 -11.48 7.74 -7.60
CA ASN A 47 -12.49 8.77 -7.37
C ASN A 47 -12.41 9.41 -5.97
N ASN A 48 -11.62 8.84 -5.05
CA ASN A 48 -11.41 9.33 -3.69
C ASN A 48 -9.91 9.58 -3.44
N GLN A 49 -9.27 10.31 -4.36
CA GLN A 49 -7.84 10.62 -4.25
C GLN A 49 -7.56 11.79 -3.31
N PHE A 50 -6.40 11.73 -2.66
CA PHE A 50 -5.83 12.81 -1.85
C PHE A 50 -4.67 13.45 -2.59
N ALA A 51 -4.76 14.75 -2.86
CA ALA A 51 -3.73 15.51 -3.57
C ALA A 51 -2.68 16.14 -2.64
N GLY A 52 -2.97 16.24 -1.33
CA GLY A 52 -2.14 16.91 -0.34
C GLY A 52 -2.32 18.43 -0.36
N LEU A 53 -3.55 18.90 -0.58
CA LEU A 53 -3.93 20.32 -0.57
C LEU A 53 -4.36 20.76 0.83
N ASP A 54 -4.19 22.05 1.13
CA ASP A 54 -4.43 22.61 2.48
C ASP A 54 -5.87 22.48 2.99
N HIS A 55 -6.83 22.24 2.10
CA HIS A 55 -8.25 22.08 2.42
C HIS A 55 -8.69 20.61 2.49
N GLU A 56 -7.82 19.66 2.14
CA GLU A 56 -8.12 18.24 2.23
C GLU A 56 -7.81 17.72 3.64
N ASP A 57 -8.66 16.83 4.15
CA ASP A 57 -8.46 16.19 5.44
C ASP A 57 -7.77 14.82 5.27
N PRO A 58 -6.51 14.65 5.73
CA PRO A 58 -5.81 13.38 5.61
C PRO A 58 -6.44 12.25 6.45
N TYR A 59 -7.12 12.56 7.55
CA TYR A 59 -7.80 11.55 8.37
C TYR A 59 -9.04 11.02 7.68
N LEU A 60 -9.83 11.91 7.08
CA LEU A 60 -11.00 11.52 6.29
C LEU A 60 -10.60 10.67 5.08
N HIS A 61 -9.49 11.03 4.42
CA HIS A 61 -8.92 10.23 3.33
C HIS A 61 -8.58 8.81 3.78
N LEU A 62 -7.80 8.69 4.87
CA LEU A 62 -7.38 7.39 5.39
C LEU A 62 -8.58 6.54 5.84
N HIS A 63 -9.57 7.14 6.50
CA HIS A 63 -10.79 6.44 6.91
C HIS A 63 -11.51 5.85 5.69
N THR A 64 -11.80 6.70 4.71
CA THR A 64 -12.49 6.32 3.46
C THR A 64 -11.70 5.23 2.72
N PHE A 65 -10.38 5.39 2.63
CA PHE A 65 -9.50 4.42 1.99
C PHE A 65 -9.56 3.04 2.66
N ILE A 66 -9.50 2.99 4.00
CA ILE A 66 -9.59 1.75 4.77
C ILE A 66 -10.95 1.09 4.58
N GLU A 67 -12.04 1.85 4.63
CA GLU A 67 -13.39 1.34 4.39
C GLU A 67 -13.53 0.73 2.98
N LEU A 68 -13.06 1.44 1.95
CA LEU A 68 -13.07 0.95 0.57
C LEU A 68 -12.28 -0.35 0.42
N CYS A 69 -11.09 -0.44 1.04
CA CYS A 69 -10.30 -1.67 1.04
C CYS A 69 -11.00 -2.82 1.79
N GLY A 70 -11.73 -2.52 2.87
CA GLY A 70 -12.49 -3.51 3.64
C GLY A 70 -13.65 -4.16 2.88
N THR A 71 -14.11 -3.55 1.78
CA THR A 71 -15.16 -4.13 0.93
C THR A 71 -14.68 -5.32 0.09
N VAL A 72 -13.36 -5.53 -0.02
CA VAL A 72 -12.80 -6.61 -0.82
C VAL A 72 -12.09 -7.65 0.04
N LYS A 73 -12.35 -8.92 -0.26
CA LYS A 73 -11.60 -10.05 0.28
C LYS A 73 -11.02 -10.84 -0.87
N ILE A 74 -9.70 -11.02 -0.86
CA ILE A 74 -8.97 -11.80 -1.84
C ILE A 74 -8.38 -13.01 -1.13
N HIS A 75 -8.64 -14.19 -1.68
CA HIS A 75 -8.21 -15.44 -1.06
C HIS A 75 -6.69 -15.46 -0.91
N GLN A 76 -6.21 -15.85 0.28
CA GLN A 76 -4.77 -15.94 0.62
C GLN A 76 -3.98 -14.62 0.54
N VAL A 77 -4.66 -13.47 0.49
CA VAL A 77 -3.97 -12.17 0.54
C VAL A 77 -4.40 -11.42 1.80
N PRO A 78 -3.45 -11.10 2.70
CA PRO A 78 -3.74 -10.29 3.88
C PRO A 78 -4.27 -8.91 3.47
N GLU A 79 -5.23 -8.39 4.23
CA GLU A 79 -5.85 -7.08 3.94
C GLU A 79 -4.83 -5.94 3.93
N GLU A 80 -3.80 -6.02 4.78
CA GLU A 80 -2.70 -5.07 4.81
C GLU A 80 -1.96 -4.99 3.46
N VAL A 81 -1.75 -6.12 2.79
CA VAL A 81 -1.10 -6.15 1.46
C VAL A 81 -2.01 -5.50 0.42
N ILE A 82 -3.33 -5.73 0.50
CA ILE A 82 -4.31 -5.08 -0.38
C ILE A 82 -4.25 -3.57 -0.20
N ARG A 83 -4.28 -3.08 1.05
CA ARG A 83 -4.15 -1.66 1.39
C ARG A 83 -2.83 -1.09 0.88
N MET A 84 -1.69 -1.74 1.15
CA MET A 84 -0.37 -1.27 0.68
C MET A 84 -0.29 -1.16 -0.84
N LYS A 85 -0.85 -2.13 -1.58
CA LYS A 85 -0.86 -2.11 -3.05
C LYS A 85 -1.82 -1.06 -3.62
N LEU A 86 -2.93 -0.77 -2.95
CA LEU A 86 -3.93 0.20 -3.41
C LEU A 86 -3.62 1.64 -3.01
N PHE A 87 -2.87 1.85 -1.93
CA PHE A 87 -2.59 3.19 -1.41
C PHE A 87 -1.97 4.16 -2.44
N PRO A 88 -1.01 3.75 -3.31
CA PRO A 88 -0.49 4.64 -4.36
C PRO A 88 -1.54 5.15 -5.34
N PHE A 89 -2.63 4.41 -5.55
CA PHE A 89 -3.75 4.82 -6.41
C PHE A 89 -4.67 5.82 -5.72
N SER A 90 -4.67 5.85 -4.39
CA SER A 90 -5.41 6.80 -3.56
C SER A 90 -4.75 8.19 -3.49
N LEU A 91 -3.55 8.36 -4.05
CA LEU A 91 -2.81 9.62 -4.02
C LEU A 91 -2.77 10.28 -5.41
N LEU A 92 -2.78 11.61 -5.41
CA LEU A 92 -2.60 12.46 -6.56
C LEU A 92 -1.59 13.59 -6.26
N GLY A 93 -1.12 14.31 -7.28
CA GLY A 93 -0.41 15.57 -7.11
C GLY A 93 0.79 15.49 -6.16
N LYS A 94 0.83 16.42 -5.19
CA LYS A 94 1.94 16.55 -4.23
C LYS A 94 2.07 15.32 -3.33
N ALA A 95 0.94 14.76 -2.87
CA ALA A 95 0.95 13.56 -2.05
C ALA A 95 1.55 12.35 -2.80
N LYS A 96 1.23 12.19 -4.09
CA LYS A 96 1.82 11.13 -4.92
C LYS A 96 3.31 11.35 -5.17
N MET A 97 3.73 12.59 -5.37
CA MET A 97 5.16 12.91 -5.51
C MET A 97 5.92 12.61 -4.21
N TRP A 98 5.37 12.96 -3.05
CA TRP A 98 5.94 12.65 -1.74
C TRP A 98 6.17 11.14 -1.54
N LEU A 99 5.23 10.29 -1.96
CA LEU A 99 5.37 8.84 -1.82
C LEU A 99 6.53 8.25 -2.64
N ASN A 100 6.83 8.88 -3.78
CA ASN A 100 7.85 8.45 -4.74
C ASN A 100 9.18 9.22 -4.58
N ALA A 101 9.28 10.08 -3.57
CA ALA A 101 10.44 10.94 -3.33
C ALA A 101 11.64 10.18 -2.75
#